data_AF-A0A920MH14-F1
#
_entry.id   AF-A0A920MH14-F1
#
_cell.length_a   1.000
_cell.length_b   1.000
_cell.length_c   1.000
_cell.angle_alpha   90.00
_cell.angle_beta   90.00
_cell.angle_gamma   90.00
#
_symmetry.space_group_name_H-M   'P 1'
#
loop_
_entity.id
_entity.type
_entity.pdbx_description
1 polymer ?
#
loop_
_entity_poly.entity_id
_entity_poly.type
_entity_poly.pdbx_seq_one_letter_code
_entity_poly.pdbx_strand_id
1 'polypeptide(L)' 'MPCTILKLYGSIELAAVLGMTDAVVDLVETGNTLKENGLSELKIIENISSYLVVNKTSYRFNKEYVDKFISKIS' A
#
# COMPACT_ATOMS: atom_id res chain seq x y z
N MET A 1 4.79 -21.30 5.92
CA MET A 1 3.61 -22.07 5.50
C MET A 1 3.53 -21.96 3.99
N PRO A 2 3.47 -23.06 3.22
CA PRO A 2 3.28 -22.97 1.77
C PRO A 2 1.90 -22.37 1.48
N CYS A 3 1.83 -21.44 0.51
CA CYS A 3 0.57 -20.85 0.05
C CYS A 3 0.62 -20.63 -1.47
N THR A 4 -0.56 -20.57 -2.08
CA THR A 4 -0.74 -20.17 -3.48
C THR A 4 -1.16 -18.72 -3.53
N ILE A 5 -0.50 -17.91 -4.35
CA ILE A 5 -0.80 -16.48 -4.47
C ILE A 5 -1.78 -16.27 -5.62
N LEU A 6 -2.95 -15.73 -5.31
CA LEU A 6 -3.91 -15.19 -6.28
C LEU A 6 -3.77 -13.67 -6.33
N LYS A 7 -3.27 -13.13 -7.46
CA LYS A 7 -3.16 -11.69 -7.63
C LYS A 7 -4.50 -11.09 -8.07
N LEU A 8 -5.04 -10.19 -7.25
CA LEU A 8 -6.22 -9.41 -7.55
C LEU A 8 -5.83 -7.96 -7.87
N TYR A 9 -6.64 -7.29 -8.70
CA TYR A 9 -6.41 -5.90 -9.11
C TYR A 9 -7.36 -4.92 -8.42
N GLY A 10 -8.29 -5.41 -7.59
CA GLY A 10 -9.27 -4.62 -6.85
C GLY A 10 -10.25 -5.54 -6.10
N SER A 11 -11.05 -4.94 -5.21
CA SER A 11 -12.03 -5.63 -4.36
C SER A 11 -11.42 -6.81 -3.60
N ILE A 12 -10.27 -6.58 -2.99
CA ILE A 12 -9.47 -7.63 -2.34
C ILE A 12 -10.27 -8.24 -1.17
N GLU A 13 -10.97 -7.40 -0.40
CA GLU A 13 -11.81 -7.78 0.73
C GLU A 13 -12.95 -8.71 0.30
N LEU A 14 -13.50 -8.51 -0.90
CA LEU A 14 -14.59 -9.32 -1.44
C LEU A 14 -14.16 -10.78 -1.69
N ALA A 15 -12.90 -11.01 -2.06
CA ALA A 15 -12.39 -12.37 -2.27
C ALA A 15 -12.38 -13.18 -0.96
N ALA A 16 -12.09 -12.53 0.17
CA ALA A 16 -12.22 -13.15 1.49
C ALA A 16 -13.69 -13.42 1.84
N VAL A 17 -14.56 -12.43 1.65
CA VAL A 17 -16.00 -12.53 1.99
C VAL A 17 -16.72 -13.61 1.16
N LEU A 18 -16.36 -13.77 -0.12
CA LEU A 18 -16.92 -14.79 -1.01
C LEU A 18 -16.30 -16.19 -0.83
N GLY A 19 -15.32 -16.34 0.08
CA GLY A 19 -14.66 -17.62 0.35
C GLY A 19 -13.72 -18.08 -0.77
N MET A 20 -13.20 -17.16 -1.59
CA MET A 20 -12.25 -17.49 -2.66
C MET A 20 -10.83 -17.73 -2.12
N THR A 21 -10.51 -17.17 -0.95
CA THR A 21 -9.19 -17.23 -0.32
C THR A 21 -9.34 -17.35 1.20
N ASP A 22 -8.42 -18.05 1.86
CA ASP A 22 -8.40 -18.16 3.33
C ASP A 22 -8.03 -16.85 4.04
N ALA A 23 -7.21 -16.01 3.37
CA ALA A 23 -6.77 -14.72 3.88
C ALA A 23 -6.37 -13.79 2.72
N VAL A 24 -6.41 -12.49 3.00
CA VAL A 24 -5.98 -11.44 2.07
C VAL A 24 -4.83 -10.62 2.66
N VAL A 25 -4.02 -10.04 1.78
CA VAL A 25 -2.97 -9.10 2.12
C VAL A 25 -3.28 -7.80 1.39
N ASP A 26 -3.55 -6.75 2.15
CA ASP A 26 -3.91 -5.44 1.60
C ASP A 26 -3.39 -4.30 2.49
N LEU A 27 -3.36 -3.09 1.94
CA LEU A 27 -3.05 -1.87 2.67
C LEU A 27 -4.30 -1.37 3.38
N VAL A 28 -4.21 -1.15 4.69
CA VAL A 28 -5.32 -0.68 5.51
C VAL A 28 -4.86 0.49 6.39
N GLU A 29 -5.76 1.45 6.65
CA GLU A 29 -5.51 2.55 7.60
C GLU A 29 -5.97 2.18 9.03
N THR A 30 -7.22 2.46 9.37
CA THR A 30 -7.76 2.30 10.75
C THR A 30 -8.40 0.94 10.99
N GLY A 31 -8.37 0.04 9.99
CA GLY A 31 -9.03 -1.27 10.04
C GLY A 31 -10.56 -1.22 10.03
N ASN A 32 -11.19 -0.04 9.90
CA ASN A 32 -12.65 0.09 9.87
C ASN A 32 -13.27 -0.65 8.67
N THR A 33 -12.68 -0.51 7.48
CA THR A 33 -13.13 -1.19 6.26
C THR A 33 -13.10 -2.72 6.40
N LEU A 34 -12.14 -3.28 7.14
CA LEU A 34 -12.11 -4.71 7.42
C LEU A 34 -13.31 -5.12 8.27
N LYS A 35 -13.60 -4.39 9.35
CA LYS A 35 -14.73 -4.68 10.25
C LYS A 35 -16.08 -4.60 9.54
N GLU A 36 -16.27 -3.62 8.66
CA GLU A 36 -17.49 -3.46 7.86
C GLU A 36 -17.75 -4.67 6.95
N ASN A 37 -16.69 -5.35 6.51
CA ASN A 37 -16.76 -6.57 5.70
C ASN A 37 -16.71 -7.86 6.52
N GLY A 38 -16.82 -7.78 7.85
CA GLY A 38 -16.74 -8.94 8.75
C GLY A 38 -15.34 -9.58 8.81
N LEU A 39 -14.31 -8.85 8.37
CA LEU A 39 -12.92 -9.29 8.42
C LEU A 39 -12.26 -8.81 9.72
N SER A 40 -11.24 -9.56 10.14
CA SER A 40 -10.40 -9.19 11.29
C SER A 40 -8.93 -9.17 10.87
N GLU A 41 -8.18 -8.23 11.45
CA GLU A 41 -6.75 -8.14 11.21
C GLU A 41 -6.03 -9.28 11.93
N LEU A 42 -5.35 -10.13 11.15
CA LEU A 42 -4.59 -11.26 11.69
C LEU A 42 -3.22 -10.82 12.22
N LYS A 43 -2.54 -9.99 11.44
CA LYS A 43 -1.17 -9.52 11.72
C LYS A 43 -0.81 -8.34 10.81
N ILE A 44 -0.21 -7.32 11.40
CA ILE A 44 0.49 -6.27 10.65
C ILE A 44 1.77 -6.85 10.05
N ILE A 45 1.91 -6.77 8.73
CA ILE A 45 3.12 -7.21 8.02
C ILE A 45 4.20 -6.14 8.13
N GLU A 46 3.87 -4.89 7.79
CA GLU A 46 4.80 -3.77 7.77
C GLU A 46 4.04 -2.44 7.84
N ASN A 47 4.68 -1.39 8.38
CA ASN A 47 4.14 -0.04 8.33
C ASN A 47 4.56 0.63 7.02
N ILE A 48 3.65 1.35 6.37
CA ILE A 48 3.96 2.07 5.13
C ILE A 48 4.03 3.57 5.34
N SER A 49 4.74 4.23 4.44
CA SER A 49 4.82 5.69 4.37
C SER A 49 5.00 6.12 2.92
N SER A 50 4.56 7.33 2.61
CA SER A 50 4.80 7.94 1.30
C SER A 50 6.25 8.41 1.20
N TYR A 51 6.91 8.09 0.08
CA TYR A 51 8.26 8.54 -0.22
C TYR A 51 8.25 9.42 -1.47
N LEU A 52 8.97 10.54 -1.43
CA LEU A 52 9.26 11.32 -2.63
C LEU A 52 10.37 10.63 -3.42
N VAL A 53 10.05 10.14 -4.61
CA VAL A 53 11.03 9.51 -5.51
C VAL A 53 11.35 10.46 -6.66
N VAL A 54 12.64 10.80 -6.80
CA VAL A 54 13.12 11.69 -7.87
C VAL A 54 14.01 10.91 -8.83
N ASN A 55 13.79 11.09 -10.13
CA ASN A 55 14.68 10.55 -11.15
C ASN A 55 16.10 11.15 -11.00
N LYS A 56 17.12 10.28 -10.93
CA LYS A 56 18.52 10.69 -10.71
C LYS A 56 19.04 11.65 -11.77
N THR A 57 18.72 11.41 -13.04
CA THR A 57 19.13 12.25 -14.17
C THR A 57 18.43 13.60 -14.11
N SER A 58 17.11 13.61 -13.93
CA SER A 58 16.33 14.83 -13.77
C SER A 58 16.80 15.67 -12.58
N TYR A 59 17.15 15.02 -11.45
CA TYR A 59 17.71 15.70 -10.28
C TYR A 59 19.06 16.36 -10.60
N ARG A 60 19.94 15.66 -11.32
CA ARG A 60 21.26 16.21 -11.68
C ARG A 60 21.16 17.47 -12.54
N PHE A 61 20.22 17.50 -13.48
CA PHE A 61 20.07 18.63 -14.42
C PHE A 61 19.16 19.74 -13.88
N ASN A 62 18.21 19.43 -13.01
CA ASN A 62 17.22 20.40 -12.49
C ASN A 62 17.32 20.57 -10.97
N LYS A 63 18.52 20.41 -10.40
CA LYS A 63 18.75 20.34 -8.95
C LYS A 63 18.08 21.49 -8.20
N GLU A 64 18.33 22.72 -8.62
CA GLU A 64 17.82 23.91 -7.94
C GLU A 64 16.28 23.95 -7.90
N TYR A 65 15.63 23.58 -9.02
CA TYR A 65 14.17 23.50 -9.09
C TYR A 65 13.62 22.41 -8.18
N VAL A 66 14.24 21.21 -8.20
CA VAL A 66 13.81 20.09 -7.38
C VAL A 66 14.02 20.39 -5.89
N ASP A 67 15.18 20.93 -5.50
CA ASP A 67 15.47 21.30 -4.11
C ASP A 67 14.49 22.37 -3.61
N LYS A 68 14.13 23.34 -4.46
CA LYS A 68 13.11 24.36 -4.15
C LYS A 68 11.70 23.77 -4.04
N PHE A 69 11.38 22.71 -4.77
CA PHE A 69 10.12 22.00 -4.62
C PHE A 69 10.10 21.20 -3.31
N ILE A 70 11.18 20.46 -3.02
CA ILE A 70 11.34 19.67 -1.79
C ILE A 70 11.19 20.56 -0.56
N SER A 71 11.80 21.75 -0.54
CA SER A 71 11.72 22.68 0.60
C SER A 71 10.33 23.28 0.84
N LYS A 72 9.41 23.18 -0.12
CA LYS A 72 8.02 23.65 0.05
C LYS A 72 7.09 22.58 0.61
N ILE A 73 7.46 21.31 0.49
CA ILE A 73 6.62 20.16 0.88
C ILE A 73 7.19 19.40 2.09
N SER A 74 8.42 19.71 2.48
CA SER A 74 9.06 19.23 3.72
C SER A 74 8.80 20.22 4.84
#